data_AF-A0A947QYC1-F1
#
_entry.id   AF-A0A947QYC1-F1
#
_cell.length_a   1.000
_cell.length_b   1.000
_cell.length_c   1.000
_cell.angle_alpha   90.00
_cell.angle_beta   90.00
_cell.angle_gamma   90.00
#
_symmetry.space_group_name_H-M   'P 1'
#
loop_
_entity.id
_entity.type
_entity.pdbx_description
1 polymer ?
#
loop_
_entity_poly.entity_id
_entity_poly.type
_entity_poly.pdbx_seq_one_letter_code
_entity_poly.pdbx_strand_id
1 'polypeptide(L)'
;VQIAFKNLSKVKVDYDDLDQNIYTPTYFLQKKYEKLYPDTEIWHVAGSDLIKDGRKGYSEIQCIWTLGGAIWQSLNWVVIYRPGYEIAREDLPPSSMLIKIPNIFGSGTMIRECLAAGKCISNLVIPEIAGYIKKYRLYKGR
;
A
#
# COMPACT_ATOMS: atom_id res chain seq x y z
N VAL A 1 -7.71 5.44 11.25
CA VAL A 1 -7.26 6.03 9.97
C VAL A 1 -7.00 7.52 10.07
N GLN A 2 -7.94 8.31 10.59
CA GLN A 2 -7.80 9.78 10.72
C GLN A 2 -6.51 10.25 11.42
N ILE A 3 -6.08 9.60 12.51
CA ILE A 3 -4.85 9.99 13.25
C ILE A 3 -3.61 9.99 12.34
N ALA A 4 -3.51 9.04 11.41
CA ALA A 4 -2.34 8.89 10.54
C ALA A 4 -2.24 10.01 9.48
N PHE A 5 -3.38 10.57 9.06
CA PHE A 5 -3.46 11.49 7.93
C PHE A 5 -3.93 12.91 8.30
N LYS A 6 -4.23 13.18 9.59
CA LYS A 6 -4.84 14.43 10.06
C LYS A 6 -4.14 15.73 9.62
N ASN A 7 -2.83 15.69 9.38
CA ASN A 7 -2.01 16.87 9.07
C ASN A 7 -1.60 16.95 7.58
N LEU A 8 -2.17 16.11 6.71
CA LEU A 8 -1.82 16.07 5.29
C LEU A 8 -2.93 16.70 4.44
N SER A 9 -2.72 17.95 4.00
CA SER A 9 -3.73 18.75 3.29
C SER A 9 -4.11 18.22 1.90
N LYS A 10 -3.26 17.38 1.29
CA LYS A 10 -3.48 16.77 -0.03
C LYS A 10 -3.86 15.29 0.04
N VAL A 11 -4.27 14.82 1.22
CA VAL A 11 -4.67 13.42 1.42
C VAL A 11 -6.13 13.37 1.80
N LYS A 12 -6.90 12.54 1.08
CA LYS A 12 -8.26 12.16 1.43
C LYS A 12 -8.30 10.66 1.63
N VAL A 13 -9.05 10.23 2.63
CA VAL A 13 -9.37 8.83 2.87
C VAL A 13 -10.76 8.57 2.29
N ASP A 14 -10.85 7.62 1.37
CA ASP A 14 -12.13 7.07 0.94
C ASP A 14 -12.53 5.92 1.86
N TYR A 15 -13.72 6.01 2.46
CA TYR A 15 -14.26 5.03 3.40
C TYR A 15 -15.29 4.10 2.75
N ASP A 16 -15.59 4.26 1.46
CA ASP A 16 -16.71 3.60 0.78
C ASP A 16 -16.76 2.07 0.98
N ASP A 17 -15.65 1.37 0.70
CA ASP A 17 -15.55 -0.08 0.90
C ASP A 17 -15.78 -0.49 2.37
N LEU A 18 -15.30 0.32 3.32
CA LEU A 18 -15.46 0.08 4.75
C LEU A 18 -16.91 0.29 5.18
N ASP A 19 -17.53 1.39 4.73
CA ASP A 19 -18.90 1.76 5.07
C ASP A 19 -19.92 0.76 4.49
N GLN A 20 -19.63 0.23 3.30
CA GLN A 20 -20.45 -0.80 2.65
C GLN A 20 -20.08 -2.23 3.07
N ASN A 21 -19.00 -2.42 3.83
CA ASN A 21 -18.46 -3.72 4.21
C ASN A 21 -18.23 -4.65 3.00
N ILE A 22 -17.59 -4.11 1.96
CA ILE A 22 -17.24 -4.81 0.72
C ILE A 22 -15.73 -4.73 0.46
N TYR A 23 -15.28 -5.48 -0.54
CA TYR A 23 -13.94 -5.36 -1.10
C TYR A 23 -14.04 -5.05 -2.59
N THR A 24 -13.49 -3.91 -3.01
CA THR A 24 -13.41 -3.50 -4.40
C THR A 24 -12.00 -3.76 -4.94
N PRO A 25 -11.84 -4.72 -5.88
CA PRO A 25 -10.55 -4.96 -6.52
C PRO A 25 -9.99 -3.73 -7.24
N THR A 26 -8.67 -3.62 -7.35
CA THR A 26 -7.95 -2.48 -7.96
C THR A 26 -8.48 -2.09 -9.35
N TYR A 27 -8.85 -3.06 -10.18
CA TYR A 27 -9.48 -2.80 -11.48
C TYR A 27 -10.78 -1.98 -11.35
N PHE A 28 -11.64 -2.34 -10.40
CA PHE A 28 -12.91 -1.64 -10.19
C PHE A 28 -12.70 -0.31 -9.45
N LEU A 29 -11.68 -0.20 -8.60
CA LEU A 29 -11.26 1.10 -8.04
C LEU A 29 -10.83 2.07 -9.13
N GLN A 30 -10.02 1.62 -10.10
CA GLN A 30 -9.67 2.42 -11.29
C GLN A 30 -10.95 2.93 -11.96
N LYS A 31 -11.91 2.05 -12.26
CA LYS A 31 -13.16 2.44 -12.93
C LYS A 31 -14.01 3.41 -12.12
N LYS A 32 -14.08 3.21 -10.80
CA LYS A 32 -14.76 4.13 -9.88
C LYS A 32 -14.14 5.52 -9.98
N TYR A 33 -12.82 5.63 -9.89
CA TYR A 33 -12.14 6.91 -9.88
C TYR A 33 -12.05 7.59 -11.26
N GLU A 34 -11.95 6.83 -12.35
CA GLU A 34 -12.06 7.37 -13.73
C GLU A 34 -13.44 8.04 -13.91
N LYS A 35 -14.51 7.44 -13.37
CA LYS A 35 -15.85 8.03 -13.43
C LYS A 35 -15.98 9.29 -12.59
N LEU A 36 -15.34 9.33 -11.42
CA LEU A 36 -15.40 10.48 -10.51
C LEU A 36 -14.51 11.65 -10.98
N TYR A 37 -13.42 11.35 -11.67
CA TYR A 37 -12.41 12.31 -12.10
C TYR A 37 -12.02 12.04 -13.57
N PRO A 38 -12.92 12.30 -14.54
CA PRO A 38 -12.75 11.89 -15.95
C PRO A 38 -11.53 12.50 -16.65
N ASP A 39 -11.10 13.69 -16.21
CA ASP A 39 -9.97 14.42 -16.81
C ASP A 39 -8.68 14.27 -16.00
N THR A 40 -8.57 13.26 -15.14
CA THR A 40 -7.42 13.05 -14.25
C THR A 40 -6.70 11.73 -14.53
N GLU A 41 -5.37 11.79 -14.52
CA GLU A 41 -4.54 10.59 -14.54
C GLU A 41 -4.49 9.94 -13.16
N ILE A 42 -4.82 8.64 -13.10
CA ILE A 42 -4.83 7.88 -11.85
C ILE A 42 -3.56 7.04 -11.76
N TRP A 43 -2.85 7.14 -10.64
CA TRP A 43 -1.64 6.39 -10.34
C TRP A 43 -1.85 5.50 -9.11
N HIS A 44 -1.50 4.22 -9.23
CA HIS A 44 -1.57 3.24 -8.15
C HIS A 44 -0.21 3.11 -7.47
N VAL A 45 -0.17 3.28 -6.14
CA VAL A 45 1.07 3.18 -5.36
C VAL A 45 1.21 1.75 -4.84
N ALA A 46 2.32 1.09 -5.16
CA ALA A 46 2.64 -0.27 -4.71
C ALA A 46 4.08 -0.37 -4.22
N GLY A 47 4.33 -1.24 -3.24
CA GLY A 47 5.70 -1.56 -2.82
C GLY A 47 6.37 -2.53 -3.81
N SER A 48 7.69 -2.46 -3.92
CA SER A 48 8.45 -3.36 -4.81
C SER A 48 8.33 -4.84 -4.45
N ASP A 49 7.88 -5.17 -3.24
CA ASP A 49 7.52 -6.52 -2.80
C ASP A 49 6.40 -7.13 -3.64
N LEU A 50 5.47 -6.32 -4.14
CA LEU A 50 4.37 -6.74 -5.01
C LEU A 50 4.78 -6.83 -6.50
N ILE A 51 5.94 -6.29 -6.85
CA ILE A 51 6.45 -6.15 -8.23
C ILE A 51 7.49 -7.23 -8.58
N LYS A 52 8.16 -7.77 -7.56
CA LYS A 52 9.24 -8.77 -7.71
C LYS A 52 8.88 -9.86 -8.73
N ASP A 53 9.85 -10.21 -9.58
CA ASP A 53 9.70 -11.20 -10.66
C ASP A 53 8.67 -10.81 -11.75
N GLY A 54 8.31 -9.52 -11.85
CA GLY A 54 7.35 -9.00 -12.83
C GLY A 54 7.72 -9.28 -14.29
N ARG A 55 9.03 -9.34 -14.62
CA ARG A 55 9.50 -9.65 -15.99
C ARG A 55 9.17 -11.07 -16.42
N LYS A 56 8.99 -11.97 -15.44
CA LYS A 56 8.62 -13.37 -15.66
C LYS A 56 7.12 -13.58 -15.66
N GLY A 57 6.33 -12.54 -15.39
CA GLY A 57 4.89 -12.67 -15.20
C GLY A 57 4.49 -13.24 -13.84
N TYR A 58 5.40 -13.25 -12.85
CA TYR A 58 5.20 -13.93 -11.56
C TYR A 58 5.06 -12.99 -10.36
N SER A 59 4.90 -11.69 -10.61
CA SER A 59 4.61 -10.76 -9.53
C SER A 59 3.27 -11.07 -8.87
N GLU A 60 3.12 -10.69 -7.60
CA GLU A 60 1.86 -10.88 -6.87
C GLU A 60 0.69 -10.20 -7.59
N ILE A 61 0.92 -9.00 -8.15
CA ILE A 61 -0.10 -8.27 -8.90
C ILE A 61 -0.53 -9.07 -10.13
N GLN A 62 0.40 -9.63 -10.89
CA GLN A 62 0.06 -10.38 -12.11
C GLN A 62 -0.69 -11.69 -11.82
N CYS A 63 -0.29 -12.41 -10.76
CA CYS A 63 -0.79 -13.76 -10.48
C CYS A 63 -2.01 -13.81 -9.55
N ILE A 64 -2.13 -12.87 -8.61
CA ILE A 64 -3.11 -12.97 -7.52
C ILE A 64 -4.24 -11.95 -7.68
N TRP A 65 -3.94 -10.73 -8.14
CA TRP A 65 -4.95 -9.68 -8.17
C TRP A 65 -5.99 -9.93 -9.26
N THR A 66 -7.23 -9.51 -9.01
CA THR A 66 -8.30 -9.60 -10.01
C THR A 66 -7.90 -8.84 -11.27
N LEU A 67 -7.91 -9.55 -12.40
CA LEU A 67 -7.44 -9.04 -13.69
C LEU A 67 -5.96 -8.59 -13.67
N GLY A 68 -5.13 -9.26 -12.86
CA GLY A 68 -3.72 -8.93 -12.62
C GLY A 68 -2.91 -8.61 -13.87
N GLY A 69 -2.93 -9.50 -14.87
CA GLY A 69 -2.25 -9.26 -16.15
C GLY A 69 -2.77 -8.02 -16.90
N ALA A 70 -4.08 -7.76 -16.87
CA ALA A 70 -4.65 -6.59 -17.54
C ALA A 70 -4.28 -5.29 -16.81
N ILE A 71 -4.40 -5.24 -15.48
CA ILE A 71 -4.07 -4.04 -14.70
C ILE A 71 -2.57 -3.75 -14.72
N TRP A 72 -1.74 -4.79 -14.81
CA TRP A 72 -0.30 -4.65 -14.98
C TRP A 72 0.04 -3.93 -16.29
N GLN A 73 -0.62 -4.31 -17.38
CA GLN A 73 -0.35 -3.75 -18.71
C GLN A 73 -0.98 -2.37 -18.95
N SER A 74 -2.07 -2.03 -18.25
CA SER A 74 -2.91 -0.87 -18.59
C SER A 74 -2.93 0.27 -17.58
N LEU A 75 -2.58 0.02 -16.30
CA LEU A 75 -2.62 1.07 -15.27
C LEU A 75 -1.27 1.75 -15.10
N ASN A 76 -1.30 2.97 -14.55
CA ASN A 76 -0.10 3.71 -14.16
C ASN A 76 0.32 3.36 -12.72
N TRP A 77 1.60 3.09 -12.51
CA TRP A 77 2.11 2.64 -11.22
C TRP A 77 3.22 3.54 -10.66
N VAL A 78 3.08 3.92 -9.39
CA VAL A 78 4.20 4.44 -8.59
C VAL A 78 4.72 3.28 -7.73
N VAL A 79 5.90 2.78 -8.08
CA VAL A 79 6.55 1.70 -7.34
C VAL A 79 7.47 2.31 -6.28
N ILE A 80 7.21 2.00 -5.00
CA ILE A 80 8.08 2.37 -3.89
C ILE A 80 9.07 1.25 -3.63
N TYR A 81 10.36 1.53 -3.79
CA TYR A 81 11.41 0.57 -3.47
C TYR A 81 11.39 0.22 -1.98
N ARG A 82 11.33 -1.08 -1.66
CA ARG A 82 11.45 -1.62 -0.31
C ARG A 82 12.80 -2.33 -0.15
N PRO A 83 13.56 -2.05 0.92
CA PRO A 83 14.80 -2.79 1.21
C PRO A 83 14.57 -4.30 1.28
N GLY A 84 15.51 -5.08 0.74
CA GLY A 84 15.44 -6.55 0.71
C GLY A 84 14.70 -7.13 -0.50
N TYR A 85 14.11 -6.29 -1.35
CA TYR A 85 13.52 -6.70 -2.62
C TYR A 85 14.39 -6.20 -3.77
N GLU A 86 15.11 -7.11 -4.40
CA GLU A 86 15.83 -6.82 -5.64
C GLU A 86 14.80 -6.72 -6.78
N ILE A 87 14.82 -5.58 -7.45
CA ILE A 87 13.91 -5.24 -8.55
C ILE A 87 14.79 -4.70 -9.67
N ALA A 88 14.73 -5.36 -10.82
CA ALA A 88 15.33 -4.85 -12.05
C ALA A 88 14.31 -3.97 -12.80
N ARG A 89 14.79 -3.14 -13.74
CA ARG A 89 13.91 -2.27 -14.51
C ARG A 89 12.90 -3.10 -15.32
N GLU A 90 13.29 -4.29 -15.75
CA GLU A 90 12.46 -5.21 -16.54
C GLU A 90 11.33 -5.81 -15.70
N ASP A 91 11.42 -5.79 -14.37
CA ASP A 91 10.37 -6.26 -13.48
C ASP A 91 9.22 -5.26 -13.32
N LEU A 92 9.39 -4.03 -13.80
CA LEU A 92 8.41 -2.97 -13.63
C LEU A 92 7.22 -3.11 -14.60
N PRO A 93 6.01 -2.67 -14.19
CA PRO A 93 4.90 -2.47 -15.12
C PRO A 93 5.29 -1.51 -16.26
N PRO A 94 4.75 -1.69 -17.48
CA PRO A 94 5.11 -0.87 -18.64
C PRO A 94 4.92 0.63 -18.41
N SER A 95 3.83 1.03 -17.75
CA SER A 95 3.60 2.40 -17.29
C SER A 95 3.88 2.51 -15.80
N SER A 96 5.12 2.86 -15.46
CA SER A 96 5.50 3.01 -14.06
C SER A 96 6.66 3.98 -13.82
N MET A 97 6.74 4.45 -12.58
CA MET A 97 7.92 5.15 -12.04
C MET A 97 8.38 4.46 -10.76
N LEU A 98 9.70 4.33 -10.59
CA LEU A 98 10.31 3.78 -9.39
C LEU A 98 10.82 4.90 -8.49
N ILE A 99 10.30 4.99 -7.27
CA ILE A 99 10.71 5.96 -6.25
C ILE A 99 11.49 5.24 -5.15
N LYS A 100 12.69 5.74 -4.87
CA LYS A 100 13.51 5.30 -3.73
C LYS A 100 13.41 6.35 -2.63
N ILE A 101 12.80 5.98 -1.52
CA ILE A 101 12.72 6.83 -0.33
C ILE A 101 13.85 6.45 0.62
N PRO A 102 14.79 7.35 0.94
CA PRO A 102 15.86 7.07 1.88
C PRO A 102 15.31 6.64 3.24
N ASN A 103 15.93 5.64 3.86
CA ASN A 103 15.62 5.17 5.21
C ASN A 103 14.16 4.72 5.42
N ILE A 104 13.44 4.34 4.36
CA ILE A 104 12.12 3.73 4.51
C ILE A 104 12.27 2.36 5.17
N PHE A 105 11.66 2.19 6.35
CA PHE A 105 11.65 0.92 7.06
C PHE A 105 10.34 0.73 7.83
N GLY A 106 10.07 -0.53 8.18
CA GLY A 106 8.86 -0.92 8.91
C GLY A 106 7.81 -1.58 8.03
N SER A 107 6.90 -2.29 8.69
CA SER A 107 5.71 -2.90 8.07
C SER A 107 4.63 -3.10 9.13
N GLY A 108 3.39 -3.27 8.70
CA GLY A 108 2.30 -3.62 9.62
C GLY A 108 2.56 -4.93 10.36
N THR A 109 3.20 -5.91 9.71
CA THR A 109 3.61 -7.18 10.32
C THR A 109 4.63 -6.96 11.42
N MET A 110 5.71 -6.22 11.13
CA MET A 110 6.74 -5.87 12.12
C MET A 110 6.16 -5.14 13.33
N ILE A 111 5.24 -4.20 13.11
CA ILE A 111 4.55 -3.49 14.21
C ILE A 111 3.78 -4.48 15.10
N ARG A 112 3.00 -5.39 14.51
CA ARG A 112 2.22 -6.38 15.28
C ARG A 112 3.10 -7.37 16.03
N GLU A 113 4.20 -7.81 15.43
CA GLU A 113 5.19 -8.69 16.08
C GLU A 113 5.89 -8.00 17.25
N CYS A 114 6.30 -6.73 17.08
CA CYS A 114 6.86 -5.93 18.16
C CYS A 114 5.88 -5.82 19.33
N LEU A 115 4.61 -5.49 19.05
CA LEU A 115 3.57 -5.38 20.07
C LEU A 115 3.31 -6.70 20.80
N ALA A 116 3.24 -7.82 20.07
CA ALA A 116 3.07 -9.15 20.64
C ALA A 116 4.25 -9.54 21.55
N ALA A 117 5.47 -9.14 21.18
CA ALA A 117 6.69 -9.36 21.97
C ALA A 117 6.92 -8.31 23.08
N GLY A 118 5.98 -7.38 23.31
CA GLY A 118 6.13 -6.30 24.30
C GLY A 118 7.22 -5.26 23.97
N LYS A 119 7.67 -5.19 22.72
CA LYS A 119 8.70 -4.27 22.22
C LYS A 119 8.10 -2.89 21.88
N CYS A 120 8.95 -1.87 21.97
CA CYS A 120 8.58 -0.50 21.60
C CYS A 120 8.41 -0.34 20.08
N ILE A 121 7.41 0.44 19.66
CA ILE A 121 7.12 0.77 18.25
C ILE A 121 7.25 2.26 17.92
N SER A 122 7.80 3.09 18.83
CA SER A 122 7.89 4.56 18.66
C SER A 122 8.64 4.99 17.41
N ASN A 123 9.54 4.14 16.90
CA ASN A 123 10.31 4.41 15.69
C ASN A 123 9.59 3.95 14.41
N LEU A 124 8.44 3.27 14.54
CA LEU A 124 7.67 2.70 13.42
C LEU A 124 6.38 3.47 13.13
N VAL A 125 5.88 4.25 14.10
CA VAL A 125 4.63 5.00 13.98
C VAL A 125 4.75 6.36 14.66
N ILE A 126 3.92 7.32 14.25
CA ILE A 126 3.82 8.60 14.95
C ILE A 126 3.32 8.44 16.40
N PRO A 127 3.72 9.32 17.34
CA PRO A 127 3.41 9.17 18.77
C PRO A 127 1.92 9.00 19.07
N GLU A 128 1.04 9.69 18.35
CA GLU A 128 -0.40 9.62 18.56
C GLU A 128 -0.97 8.24 18.22
N ILE A 129 -0.42 7.56 17.22
CA ILE A 129 -0.80 6.18 16.88
C ILE A 129 -0.32 5.22 17.97
N ALA A 130 0.92 5.38 18.45
CA ALA A 130 1.43 4.56 19.56
C ALA A 130 0.58 4.73 20.82
N GLY A 131 0.20 5.97 21.15
CA GLY A 131 -0.71 6.30 22.25
C GLY A 131 -2.10 5.68 22.08
N TYR A 132 -2.64 5.72 20.85
CA TYR A 132 -3.93 5.11 20.52
C TYR A 132 -3.90 3.59 20.73
N ILE A 133 -2.90 2.89 20.18
CA ILE A 133 -2.72 1.44 20.34
C ILE A 133 -2.65 1.06 21.83
N LYS A 134 -1.88 1.83 22.62
CA LYS A 134 -1.74 1.61 24.07
C LYS A 134 -3.06 1.81 24.81
N LYS A 135 -3.77 2.91 24.52
CA LYS A 135 -5.04 3.27 25.17
C LYS A 135 -6.11 2.18 24.94
N TYR A 136 -6.25 1.70 23.70
CA TYR A 136 -7.28 0.74 23.33
C TYR A 136 -6.80 -0.73 23.37
N ARG A 137 -5.57 -0.98 23.83
CA ARG A 137 -4.98 -2.32 23.99
C ARG A 137 -5.08 -3.18 22.71
N LEU A 138 -4.91 -2.55 21.55
CA LEU A 138 -4.98 -3.23 20.25
C LEU A 138 -3.82 -4.22 20.07
N TYR A 139 -4.02 -5.23 19.22
CA TYR A 139 -3.02 -6.21 18.80
C TYR A 139 -2.39 -7.02 19.95
N LYS A 140 -3.07 -7.10 21.09
CA LYS A 140 -2.80 -8.13 22.09
C LYS A 140 -3.41 -9.43 21.56
N GLY A 141 -2.58 -10.46 21.36
CA GLY A 141 -3.09 -11.82 21.20
C GLY A 141 -3.99 -12.17 22.39
N ARG A 142 -5.00 -13.01 22.16
CA ARG A 142 -5.71 -13.66 23.27
C ARG A 142 -4.73 -14.46 24.13
#